data_AF-A0A2K0UD90-F1
#
_entry.id   AF-A0A2K0UD90-F1
#
_cell.length_a   1.000
_cell.length_b   1.000
_cell.length_c   1.000
_cell.angle_alpha   90.00
_cell.angle_beta   90.00
_cell.angle_gamma   90.00
#
_symmetry.space_group_name_H-M   'P 1'
#
loop_
_entity.id
_entity.type
_entity.pdbx_description
1 polymer ?
#
loop_
_entity_poly.entity_id
_entity_poly.type
_entity_poly.pdbx_seq_one_letter_code
_entity_poly.pdbx_strand_id
1 'polypeptide(L)'
;MLFNDQASATKILKRGLHPRKIKALGRKVANFSEETWNANREAVVRRGNYLKFTNAVTEEGFYLGATGDVPLVGGSLKETLLATGERELVEASPFDAVWGVGFKEADADGSREHWGRNLLGRALMDVREMLREEKQANRC
;
A
#
# COMPACT_ATOMS: atom_id res chain seq x y z
N MET A 1 11.19 -9.88 13.92
CA MET A 1 11.68 -8.67 13.22
C MET A 1 12.63 -9.12 12.12
N LEU A 2 12.45 -8.69 10.86
CA LEU A 2 13.06 -9.36 9.69
C LEU A 2 14.61 -9.30 9.63
N PHE A 3 15.23 -8.17 10.01
CA PHE A 3 16.68 -7.95 9.88
C PHE A 3 17.42 -7.86 11.22
N ASN A 4 16.77 -8.24 12.33
CA ASN A 4 17.36 -8.20 13.67
C ASN A 4 17.93 -6.83 14.13
N ASP A 5 17.49 -5.71 13.52
CA ASP A 5 17.92 -4.35 13.89
C ASP A 5 16.91 -3.64 14.81
N GLN A 6 17.01 -3.93 16.11
CA GLN A 6 16.12 -3.37 17.12
C GLN A 6 16.35 -1.86 17.31
N ALA A 7 17.59 -1.40 17.10
CA ALA A 7 17.95 0.01 17.26
C ALA A 7 17.27 0.88 16.20
N SER A 8 17.26 0.46 14.94
CA SER A 8 16.53 1.15 13.88
C SER A 8 15.02 1.01 14.05
N ALA A 9 14.52 -0.16 14.45
CA ALA A 9 13.09 -0.35 14.71
C ALA A 9 12.57 0.63 15.78
N THR A 10 13.27 0.78 16.91
CA THR A 10 12.92 1.73 17.97
C THR A 10 12.91 3.17 17.46
N LYS A 11 13.87 3.56 16.61
CA LYS A 11 13.89 4.90 16.01
C LYS A 11 12.73 5.12 15.04
N ILE A 12 12.42 4.12 14.21
CA ILE A 12 11.34 4.17 13.21
C ILE A 12 9.96 4.25 13.87
N LEU A 13 9.73 3.49 14.94
CA LEU A 13 8.45 3.40 15.65
C LEU A 13 8.20 4.57 16.61
N LYS A 14 9.12 5.53 16.72
CA LYS A 14 8.93 6.73 17.54
C LYS A 14 7.73 7.52 17.01
N ARG A 15 6.77 7.81 17.89
CA ARG A 15 5.57 8.60 17.57
C ARG A 15 5.93 10.00 17.06
N GLY A 16 5.09 10.54 16.16
CA GLY A 16 5.23 11.90 15.64
C GLY A 16 6.34 12.09 14.59
N LEU A 17 6.95 11.02 14.08
CA LEU A 17 7.92 11.14 13.00
C LEU A 17 7.23 11.37 11.66
N HIS A 18 7.72 12.35 10.90
CA HIS A 18 7.28 12.59 9.54
C HIS A 18 7.64 11.41 8.61
N PRO A 19 6.79 11.00 7.65
CA PRO A 19 7.04 9.87 6.76
C PRO A 19 8.38 9.91 6.04
N ARG A 20 8.83 11.09 5.60
CA ARG A 20 10.18 11.26 4.98
C ARG A 20 11.31 10.84 5.92
N LYS A 21 11.19 11.11 7.22
CA LYS A 21 12.19 10.75 8.22
C LYS A 21 12.16 9.25 8.52
N ILE A 22 10.97 8.65 8.58
CA ILE A 22 10.82 7.19 8.65
C ILE A 22 11.51 6.51 7.47
N LYS A 23 11.25 6.98 6.23
CA LYS A 23 11.89 6.46 5.02
C LYS A 23 13.41 6.61 5.04
N ALA A 24 13.92 7.73 5.56
CA ALA A 24 15.37 7.96 5.70
C ALA A 24 16.02 7.02 6.73
N LEU A 25 15.32 6.71 7.83
CA LEU A 25 15.78 5.73 8.82
C LEU A 25 15.73 4.30 8.26
N GLY A 26 14.70 3.95 7.50
CA GLY A 26 14.57 2.63 6.86
C GLY A 26 15.72 2.29 5.91
N ARG A 27 16.30 3.29 5.24
CA ARG A 27 17.50 3.11 4.38
C ARG A 27 18.79 2.80 5.17
N LYS A 28 18.76 2.87 6.49
CA LYS A 28 19.91 2.63 7.38
C LYS A 28 19.74 1.37 8.23
N VAL A 29 18.75 0.52 7.92
CA VAL A 29 18.53 -0.75 8.61
C VAL A 29 19.77 -1.63 8.46
N ALA A 30 20.33 -2.05 9.59
CA ALA A 30 21.44 -3.00 9.63
C ALA A 30 21.00 -4.38 9.17
N ASN A 31 21.94 -5.17 8.65
CA ASN A 31 21.73 -6.53 8.14
C ASN A 31 20.68 -6.63 7.03
N PHE A 32 20.43 -5.54 6.30
CA PHE A 32 19.54 -5.58 5.15
C PHE A 32 20.08 -6.56 4.10
N SER A 33 19.24 -7.50 3.70
CA SER A 33 19.47 -8.39 2.58
C SER A 33 18.34 -8.21 1.58
N GLU A 34 18.71 -7.89 0.33
CA GLU A 34 17.74 -7.73 -0.75
C GLU A 34 17.01 -9.03 -1.06
N GLU A 35 17.70 -10.17 -1.01
CA GLU A 35 17.09 -11.49 -1.20
C GLU A 35 16.03 -11.76 -0.13
N THR A 36 16.39 -11.58 1.15
CA THR A 36 15.46 -11.74 2.26
C THR A 36 14.30 -10.75 2.17
N TRP A 37 14.56 -9.51 1.77
CA TRP A 37 13.50 -8.53 1.53
C TRP A 37 12.56 -8.99 0.42
N ASN A 38 13.08 -9.41 -0.73
CA ASN A 38 12.28 -9.82 -1.88
C ASN A 38 11.41 -11.03 -1.58
N ALA A 39 11.89 -11.98 -0.76
CA ALA A 39 11.12 -13.14 -0.32
C ALA A 39 9.96 -12.79 0.64
N ASN A 40 10.04 -11.67 1.38
CA ASN A 40 9.11 -11.35 2.48
C ASN A 40 8.24 -10.10 2.24
N ARG A 41 8.67 -9.19 1.35
CA ARG A 41 8.09 -7.84 1.20
C ARG A 41 6.60 -7.85 0.89
N GLU A 42 6.13 -8.79 0.08
CA GLU A 42 4.73 -8.86 -0.33
C GLU A 42 3.84 -9.18 0.89
N ALA A 43 4.23 -10.15 1.72
CA ALA A 43 3.51 -10.49 2.95
C ALA A 43 3.51 -9.34 3.96
N VAL A 44 4.66 -8.66 4.12
CA VAL A 44 4.78 -7.50 5.03
C VAL A 44 3.87 -6.34 4.57
N VAL A 45 3.90 -6.00 3.28
CA VAL A 45 3.10 -4.90 2.73
C VAL A 45 1.62 -5.25 2.72
N ARG A 46 1.23 -6.48 2.41
CA ARG A 46 -0.16 -6.94 2.54
C ARG A 46 -0.65 -6.82 3.97
N ARG A 47 0.12 -7.27 4.96
CA ARG A 47 -0.26 -7.13 6.39
C ARG A 47 -0.37 -5.67 6.82
N GLY A 48 0.57 -4.82 6.38
CA GLY A 48 0.53 -3.37 6.65
C GLY A 48 -0.70 -2.71 6.05
N ASN A 49 -1.05 -3.04 4.80
CA ASN A 49 -2.26 -2.55 4.16
C ASN A 49 -3.52 -3.06 4.87
N TYR A 50 -3.60 -4.35 5.19
CA TYR A 50 -4.72 -4.88 5.98
C TYR A 50 -4.93 -4.07 7.27
N LEU A 51 -3.86 -3.81 8.03
CA LEU A 51 -3.94 -3.03 9.26
C LEU A 51 -4.34 -1.58 9.01
N LYS A 52 -3.83 -0.95 7.94
CA LYS A 52 -4.21 0.41 7.53
C LYS A 52 -5.70 0.48 7.22
N PHE A 53 -6.20 -0.46 6.43
CA PHE A 53 -7.59 -0.49 5.97
C PHE A 53 -8.58 -1.08 6.99
N THR A 54 -8.13 -1.54 8.16
CA THR A 54 -9.01 -2.04 9.24
C THR A 54 -8.98 -1.19 10.51
N ASN A 55 -7.86 -0.52 10.80
CA ASN A 55 -7.68 0.25 12.04
C ASN A 55 -7.68 1.77 11.82
N ALA A 56 -7.69 2.25 10.57
CA ALA A 56 -7.89 3.68 10.30
C ALA A 56 -9.33 4.06 10.62
N VAL A 57 -9.50 5.00 11.57
CA VAL A 57 -10.81 5.39 12.08
C VAL A 57 -11.57 6.20 11.04
N THR A 58 -10.97 7.27 10.54
CA THR A 58 -11.49 8.13 9.46
C THR A 58 -10.34 8.95 8.87
N GLU A 59 -10.35 9.16 7.56
CA GLU A 59 -9.42 10.06 6.86
C GLU A 59 -10.24 11.10 6.09
N GLU A 60 -10.47 12.27 6.69
CA GLU A 60 -11.14 13.39 6.01
C GLU A 60 -10.17 14.10 5.05
N GLY A 61 -10.66 14.47 3.87
CA GLY A 61 -9.95 15.38 2.97
C GLY A 61 -9.03 14.72 1.92
N PHE A 62 -9.23 13.43 1.62
CA PHE A 62 -8.55 12.78 0.49
C PHE A 62 -9.47 12.73 -0.74
N TYR A 63 -8.87 12.88 -1.92
CA TYR A 63 -9.56 12.81 -3.21
C TYR A 63 -9.60 11.37 -3.70
N LEU A 64 -10.73 10.95 -4.28
CA LEU A 64 -10.77 9.71 -5.06
C LEU A 64 -10.19 9.98 -6.45
N GLY A 65 -9.13 9.28 -6.85
CA GLY A 65 -8.53 9.48 -8.18
C GLY A 65 -7.75 10.80 -8.35
N ALA A 66 -7.36 11.10 -9.59
CA ALA A 66 -6.57 12.28 -9.92
C ALA A 66 -7.47 13.46 -10.31
N THR A 67 -7.36 14.57 -9.56
CA THR A 67 -7.74 15.97 -9.90
C THR A 67 -9.02 16.61 -9.32
N GLY A 68 -8.83 17.87 -8.91
CA GLY A 68 -9.72 19.04 -8.83
C GLY A 68 -11.21 18.91 -8.52
N ASP A 69 -11.95 18.17 -9.34
CA ASP A 69 -13.42 18.13 -9.32
C ASP A 69 -13.98 16.88 -8.62
N VAL A 70 -13.12 15.95 -8.21
CA VAL A 70 -13.57 14.78 -7.47
C VAL A 70 -13.93 15.18 -6.04
N PRO A 71 -15.13 14.83 -5.54
CA PRO A 71 -15.51 15.13 -4.18
C PRO A 71 -14.50 14.57 -3.18
N LEU A 72 -14.21 15.35 -2.14
CA LEU A 72 -13.48 14.85 -0.98
C LEU A 72 -14.22 13.64 -0.43
N VAL A 73 -13.53 12.52 -0.33
CA VAL A 73 -14.08 11.32 0.29
C VAL A 73 -13.90 11.47 1.80
N GLY A 74 -15.03 11.45 2.51
CA GLY A 74 -15.07 11.18 3.94
C GLY A 74 -15.50 9.73 4.18
N GLY A 75 -15.04 9.13 5.26
CA GLY A 75 -15.42 7.77 5.65
C GLY A 75 -14.22 6.90 6.06
N SER A 76 -14.46 5.60 6.16
CA SER A 76 -13.40 4.65 6.49
C SER A 76 -12.58 4.27 5.26
N LEU A 77 -11.29 4.03 5.45
CA LEU A 77 -10.45 3.48 4.40
C LEU A 77 -10.96 2.11 3.94
N LYS A 78 -11.49 1.29 4.88
CA LYS A 78 -12.08 -0.02 4.60
C LYS A 78 -13.13 0.06 3.50
N GLU A 79 -14.10 0.96 3.66
CA GLU A 79 -15.20 1.15 2.72
C GLU A 79 -14.70 1.65 1.37
N THR A 80 -13.73 2.57 1.39
CA THR A 80 -13.09 3.09 0.17
C THR A 80 -12.45 1.95 -0.65
N LEU A 81 -11.70 1.06 -0.01
CA LEU A 81 -11.09 -0.08 -0.70
C LEU A 81 -12.15 -1.06 -1.23
N LEU A 82 -13.19 -1.35 -0.46
CA LEU A 82 -14.29 -2.22 -0.89
C LEU A 82 -15.07 -1.63 -2.08
N ALA A 83 -15.26 -0.30 -2.11
CA ALA A 83 -15.95 0.41 -3.19
C ALA A 83 -15.20 0.37 -4.53
N THR A 84 -13.93 -0.05 -4.54
CA THR A 84 -13.21 -0.31 -5.80
C THR A 84 -13.84 -1.47 -6.59
N GLY A 85 -14.66 -2.32 -5.96
CA GLY A 85 -15.38 -3.39 -6.65
C GLY A 85 -14.41 -4.42 -7.24
N GLU A 86 -14.66 -4.85 -8.47
CA GLU A 86 -13.76 -5.76 -9.20
C GLU A 86 -12.66 -5.06 -10.00
N ARG A 87 -12.55 -3.73 -9.90
CA ARG A 87 -11.56 -2.97 -10.67
C ARG A 87 -10.14 -3.39 -10.28
N GLU A 88 -9.27 -3.49 -11.28
CA GLU A 88 -7.85 -3.66 -11.08
C GLU A 88 -7.25 -2.36 -10.52
N LEU A 89 -6.51 -2.48 -9.42
CA LEU A 89 -5.81 -1.35 -8.82
C LEU A 89 -4.38 -1.30 -9.32
N VAL A 90 -3.97 -0.12 -9.80
CA VAL A 90 -2.69 0.08 -10.46
C VAL A 90 -2.00 1.32 -9.91
N GLU A 91 -0.78 1.16 -9.39
CA GLU A 91 0.07 2.28 -8.97
C GLU A 91 0.85 2.82 -10.18
N ALA A 92 0.35 3.91 -10.77
CA ALA A 92 0.89 4.53 -11.98
C ALA A 92 2.06 5.50 -11.66
N SER A 93 3.17 4.93 -11.20
CA SER A 93 4.41 5.66 -10.95
C SER A 93 5.48 5.34 -12.02
N PRO A 94 5.98 6.34 -12.77
CA PRO A 94 7.04 6.13 -13.75
C PRO A 94 8.40 5.79 -13.12
N PHE A 95 8.56 6.00 -11.82
CA PHE A 95 9.81 5.76 -11.09
C PHE A 95 9.81 4.46 -10.28
N ASP A 96 8.73 3.68 -10.33
CA ASP A 96 8.59 2.46 -9.56
C ASP A 96 7.99 1.34 -10.42
N ALA A 97 8.84 0.43 -10.89
CA ALA A 97 8.45 -0.77 -11.63
C ALA A 97 8.31 -2.01 -10.73
N VAL A 98 8.42 -1.86 -9.41
CA VAL A 98 8.29 -2.97 -8.46
C VAL A 98 6.93 -2.91 -7.76
N TRP A 99 6.65 -1.81 -7.08
CA TRP A 99 5.37 -1.60 -6.43
C TRP A 99 4.34 -1.00 -7.39
N GLY A 100 4.81 -0.24 -8.39
CA GLY A 100 4.00 0.30 -9.48
C GLY A 100 4.25 -0.36 -10.83
N VAL A 101 3.63 0.23 -11.86
CA VAL A 101 3.72 -0.24 -13.25
C VAL A 101 4.87 0.39 -14.03
N GLY A 102 5.60 1.37 -13.49
CA GLY A 102 6.69 2.02 -14.22
C GLY A 102 6.23 3.01 -15.29
N PHE A 103 4.94 3.37 -15.33
CA PHE A 103 4.37 4.36 -16.24
C PHE A 103 3.53 5.38 -15.47
N LYS A 104 3.45 6.60 -15.98
CA LYS A 104 2.44 7.59 -15.53
C LYS A 104 1.05 7.14 -15.96
N GLU A 105 0.02 7.63 -15.27
CA GLU A 105 -1.38 7.29 -15.51
C GLU A 105 -1.77 7.32 -16.99
N ALA A 106 -1.43 8.41 -17.69
CA ALA A 106 -1.80 8.62 -19.09
C ALA A 106 -1.25 7.57 -20.07
N ASP A 107 -0.12 6.93 -19.75
CA ASP A 107 0.55 5.98 -20.65
C ASP A 107 0.39 4.53 -20.18
N ALA A 108 -0.10 4.32 -18.95
CA ALA A 108 -0.13 3.01 -18.32
C ALA A 108 -0.99 2.03 -19.13
N ASP A 109 -2.22 2.39 -19.49
CA ASP A 109 -3.14 1.46 -20.15
C ASP A 109 -2.62 0.95 -21.51
N GLY A 110 -2.02 1.85 -22.30
CA GLY A 110 -1.43 1.52 -23.61
C GLY A 110 -0.11 0.73 -23.53
N SER A 111 0.49 0.60 -22.35
CA SER A 111 1.82 -0.02 -22.15
C SER A 111 1.76 -1.29 -21.30
N ARG A 112 0.59 -1.95 -21.23
CA ARG A 112 0.33 -3.09 -20.32
C ARG A 112 1.36 -4.22 -20.41
N GLU A 113 1.82 -4.55 -21.60
CA GLU A 113 2.84 -5.58 -21.84
C GLU A 113 4.21 -5.25 -21.22
N HIS A 114 4.48 -3.97 -20.99
CA HIS A 114 5.74 -3.46 -20.47
C HIS A 114 5.66 -3.10 -18.98
N TRP A 115 4.53 -3.37 -18.34
CA TRP A 115 4.34 -3.01 -16.94
C TRP A 115 5.38 -3.62 -16.03
N GLY A 116 5.77 -2.82 -15.05
CA GLY A 116 6.38 -3.29 -13.83
C GLY A 116 5.47 -4.25 -13.07
N ARG A 117 5.93 -4.67 -11.89
CA ARG A 117 5.28 -5.73 -11.14
C ARG A 117 3.94 -5.31 -10.54
N ASN A 118 3.63 -4.02 -10.32
CA ASN A 118 2.40 -3.57 -9.65
C ASN A 118 2.09 -4.31 -8.33
N LEU A 119 3.13 -4.57 -7.51
CA LEU A 119 2.95 -5.33 -6.27
C LEU A 119 2.01 -4.65 -5.26
N LEU A 120 1.93 -3.32 -5.28
CA LEU A 120 1.04 -2.60 -4.37
C LEU A 120 -0.42 -2.83 -4.76
N GLY A 121 -0.74 -2.72 -6.05
CA GLY A 121 -2.06 -3.01 -6.58
C GLY A 121 -2.55 -4.41 -6.21
N ARG A 122 -1.71 -5.42 -6.44
CA ARG A 122 -2.00 -6.80 -6.02
C ARG A 122 -2.23 -6.94 -4.52
N ALA A 123 -1.36 -6.36 -3.70
CA ALA A 123 -1.52 -6.43 -2.24
C ALA A 123 -2.83 -5.76 -1.75
N LEU A 124 -3.26 -4.67 -2.38
CA LEU A 124 -4.53 -4.01 -2.05
C LEU A 124 -5.73 -4.86 -2.47
N MET A 125 -5.68 -5.50 -3.63
CA MET A 125 -6.74 -6.40 -4.09
C MET A 125 -6.83 -7.67 -3.24
N ASP A 126 -5.70 -8.25 -2.81
CA ASP A 126 -5.69 -9.35 -1.82
C ASP A 126 -6.39 -8.92 -0.52
N VAL A 127 -6.06 -7.74 0.01
CA VAL A 127 -6.66 -7.20 1.23
C VAL A 127 -8.16 -6.94 1.04
N ARG A 128 -8.56 -6.41 -0.12
CA ARG A 128 -9.98 -6.22 -0.46
C ARG A 128 -10.75 -7.52 -0.34
N GLU A 129 -10.18 -8.62 -0.82
CA GLU A 129 -10.85 -9.93 -0.80
C GLU A 129 -10.94 -10.53 0.59
N MET A 130 -9.86 -10.44 1.38
CA MET A 130 -9.90 -10.79 2.80
C MET A 130 -11.02 -10.04 3.55
N LEU A 131 -11.18 -8.73 3.28
CA LEU A 131 -12.21 -7.92 3.93
C LEU A 131 -13.64 -8.25 3.47
N ARG A 132 -13.80 -8.75 2.24
CA ARG A 132 -15.09 -9.24 1.74
C ARG A 132 -15.48 -10.54 2.41
N GLU A 133 -14.55 -11.49 2.51
CA GLU A 133 -14.76 -12.76 3.19
C GLU A 133 -15.15 -12.54 4.65
N GLU A 134 -14.43 -11.68 5.38
CA GLU A 134 -14.78 -11.31 6.76
C GLU A 134 -16.19 -10.70 6.86
N LYS A 135 -16.56 -9.83 5.90
CA LYS A 135 -17.88 -9.19 5.88
C LYS A 135 -19.00 -10.20 5.61
N GLN A 136 -18.75 -11.20 4.77
CA GLN A 136 -19.70 -12.28 4.49
C GLN A 136 -19.83 -13.21 5.70
N ALA A 137 -18.71 -13.61 6.32
CA ALA A 137 -18.70 -14.44 7.52
C ALA A 137 -19.44 -13.80 8.70
N ASN A 138 -19.32 -12.48 8.88
CA ASN A 138 -20.03 -11.73 9.93
C ASN A 138 -21.52 -11.49 9.64
N ARG A 139 -22.01 -11.85 8.45
CA ARG A 139 -23.43 -11.75 8.07
C ARG A 139 -24.18 -13.08 8.18
N CYS A 140 -23.45 -14.19 8.37
CA CYS A 140 -23.98 -15.52 8.66
C CYS A 140 -24.12 -15.72 10.17
#